data_AF-A0A3A8HIL7-F1
#
_entry.id   AF-A0A3A8HIL7-F1
#
_cell.length_a   1.000
_cell.length_b   1.000
_cell.length_c   1.000
_cell.angle_alpha   90.00
_cell.angle_beta   90.00
_cell.angle_gamma   90.00
#
_symmetry.space_group_name_H-M   'P 1'
#
loop_
_entity.id
_entity.type
_entity.pdbx_description
1 polymer ?
#
loop_
_entity_poly.entity_id
_entity_poly.type
_entity_poly.pdbx_seq_one_letter_code
_entity_poly.pdbx_strand_id
1 'polypeptide(L)'
;MKRTPWRFLASLFLGGWLCACSSVPTSSAPQRESTDMRLQRAVDHAWAKKPDLAHAELDGVLEEAPLYRSAWIVRACLLLEEGKLAAAARVVARLRELAPKDPEPRVLAAFIDQRRLQPQGSWLDAMRQAWFVAGRPSLHHNDRMELLHPMQDTVAIVWARTEDVEDRFIAALAGNPSAAQEQWLMDHVSGLRDPVLRLAAFEFFHRATGPHAVVAARKRGRDLLRKEMASLAARSPHSDLPLLLLVGGTSGDAPFTREELPELERIAELPRYRETRMAQLGDAAQWRMESLGVRYPDWSFYWAAMGTRLLGAPMELLRRLEVTKEGLTPEERLRLGVAVWKLGGRIAEGNTTFEGMMGHKLMEQGALLKGDEAGRALAAAAAQRNLEASVASFNFRVELWPLPSLQREWLEANLDDEGHLLETFVVR
;
A
#
# COMPACT_ATOMS: atom_id res chain seq x y z
N MET A 1 -7.67 39.43 -13.65
CA MET A 1 -7.49 39.16 -15.10
C MET A 1 -6.05 38.66 -15.25
N LYS A 2 -5.73 37.40 -15.56
CA LYS A 2 -6.19 36.50 -16.62
C LYS A 2 -6.54 35.10 -16.07
N ARG A 3 -7.42 34.43 -16.80
CA ARG A 3 -8.15 33.19 -16.48
C ARG A 3 -7.32 31.94 -16.79
N THR A 4 -7.48 30.88 -16.00
CA THR A 4 -7.38 29.47 -16.42
C THR A 4 -8.61 29.10 -17.28
N PRO A 5 -8.54 28.05 -18.13
CA PRO A 5 -9.12 26.75 -17.74
C PRO A 5 -8.36 25.53 -18.36
N TRP A 6 -8.15 24.42 -17.63
CA TRP A 6 -9.02 23.22 -17.64
C TRP A 6 -9.63 22.85 -19.00
N ARG A 7 -9.22 21.69 -19.56
CA ARG A 7 -10.11 20.72 -20.25
C ARG A 7 -9.43 19.38 -20.52
N PHE A 8 -9.96 18.37 -19.84
CA PHE A 8 -9.98 16.95 -20.16
C PHE A 8 -10.91 16.67 -21.37
N LEU A 9 -10.71 15.49 -22.00
CA LEU A 9 -11.67 14.67 -22.78
C LEU A 9 -12.17 15.18 -24.14
N ALA A 10 -11.81 14.45 -25.21
CA ALA A 10 -12.76 13.98 -26.24
C ALA A 10 -12.03 13.19 -27.35
N SER A 11 -12.25 11.88 -27.42
CA SER A 11 -12.50 11.15 -28.69
C SER A 11 -12.85 9.69 -28.41
N LEU A 12 -14.12 9.48 -28.09
CA LEU A 12 -14.81 8.22 -28.29
C LEU A 12 -15.42 8.23 -29.69
N PHE A 13 -15.34 7.08 -30.37
CA PHE A 13 -16.19 6.61 -31.48
C PHE A 13 -16.35 7.48 -32.74
N LEU A 14 -15.94 6.93 -33.89
CA LEU A 14 -16.73 6.97 -35.14
C LEU A 14 -16.12 6.05 -36.22
N GLY A 15 -16.85 4.97 -36.54
CA GLY A 15 -16.98 4.34 -37.86
C GLY A 15 -15.77 3.58 -38.41
N GLY A 16 -15.93 2.49 -39.15
CA GLY A 16 -17.11 1.84 -39.70
C GLY A 16 -16.62 0.69 -40.59
N TRP A 17 -17.45 -0.34 -40.64
CA TRP A 17 -17.48 -1.45 -41.59
C TRP A 17 -16.50 -1.42 -42.77
N LEU A 18 -15.69 -2.48 -42.90
CA LEU A 18 -15.47 -3.16 -44.17
C LEU A 18 -15.28 -4.67 -43.90
N CYS A 19 -16.20 -5.45 -44.46
CA CYS A 19 -16.09 -6.90 -44.58
C CYS A 19 -14.92 -7.25 -45.53
N ALA A 20 -14.02 -8.11 -45.08
CA ALA A 20 -13.26 -8.97 -45.97
C ALA A 20 -13.19 -10.37 -45.33
N CYS A 21 -13.82 -11.32 -45.98
CA CYS A 21 -13.74 -12.74 -45.66
C CYS A 21 -12.30 -13.20 -45.92
N SER A 22 -11.57 -13.51 -44.84
CA SER A 22 -10.45 -14.44 -44.90
C SER A 22 -10.70 -15.53 -43.87
N SER A 23 -11.13 -16.69 -44.37
CA SER A 23 -11.14 -17.94 -43.63
C SER A 23 -9.70 -18.27 -43.21
N VAL A 24 -9.34 -17.91 -41.99
CA VAL A 24 -8.09 -18.35 -41.34
C VAL A 24 -8.25 -19.84 -41.04
N PRO A 25 -7.31 -20.70 -41.45
CA PRO A 25 -7.38 -22.10 -41.07
C PRO A 25 -7.20 -22.21 -39.56
N THR A 26 -8.18 -22.81 -38.90
CA THR A 26 -8.12 -23.22 -37.49
C THR A 26 -7.05 -24.29 -37.34
N SER A 27 -5.80 -23.86 -37.24
CA SER A 27 -4.69 -24.70 -36.81
C SER A 27 -4.93 -25.05 -35.34
N SER A 28 -5.34 -26.29 -35.09
CA SER A 28 -5.43 -26.91 -33.77
C SER A 28 -4.03 -27.28 -33.24
N ALA A 29 -3.08 -26.34 -33.31
CA ALA A 29 -1.87 -26.43 -32.52
C ALA A 29 -2.24 -26.09 -31.07
N PRO A 30 -1.82 -26.86 -30.06
CA PRO A 30 -2.03 -26.48 -28.67
C PRO A 30 -1.47 -25.07 -28.49
N GLN A 31 -2.29 -24.15 -27.97
CA GLN A 31 -1.83 -22.80 -27.63
C GLN A 31 -0.59 -22.95 -26.76
N ARG A 32 0.58 -22.61 -27.31
CA ARG A 32 1.81 -22.58 -26.51
C ARG A 32 1.56 -21.57 -25.42
N GLU A 33 1.60 -22.07 -24.20
CA GLU A 33 1.49 -21.26 -23.02
C GLU A 33 2.61 -20.20 -23.03
N SER A 34 2.27 -18.94 -22.74
CA SER A 34 3.27 -17.88 -22.66
C SER A 34 4.34 -18.25 -21.62
N THR A 35 5.60 -18.02 -21.95
CA THR A 35 6.74 -18.15 -21.04
C THR A 35 6.50 -17.42 -19.72
N ASP A 36 5.76 -16.30 -19.75
CA ASP A 36 5.41 -15.51 -18.57
C ASP A 36 4.45 -16.25 -17.63
N MET A 37 3.47 -17.00 -18.18
CA MET A 37 2.54 -17.77 -17.37
C MET A 37 3.24 -18.95 -16.67
N ARG A 38 4.19 -19.61 -17.35
CA ARG A 38 5.00 -20.66 -16.72
C ARG A 38 5.90 -20.11 -15.64
N LEU A 39 6.50 -18.94 -15.86
CA LEU A 39 7.29 -18.27 -14.85
C LEU A 39 6.44 -17.86 -13.63
N GLN A 40 5.20 -17.40 -13.85
CA GLN A 40 4.24 -17.16 -12.75
C GLN A 40 3.99 -18.44 -11.96
N ARG A 41 3.70 -19.56 -12.63
CA ARG A 41 3.49 -20.85 -11.94
C ARG A 41 4.70 -21.31 -11.17
N ALA A 42 5.91 -21.11 -11.69
CA ALA A 42 7.13 -21.42 -10.97
C ALA A 42 7.21 -20.66 -9.64
N VAL A 43 6.88 -19.36 -9.68
CA VAL A 43 6.83 -18.50 -8.49
C VAL A 43 5.72 -18.96 -7.54
N ASP A 44 4.51 -19.24 -8.04
CA ASP A 44 3.40 -19.79 -7.23
C ASP A 44 3.77 -21.13 -6.57
N HIS A 45 4.54 -21.98 -7.25
CA HIS A 45 5.04 -23.24 -6.71
C HIS A 45 6.12 -23.02 -5.65
N ALA A 46 7.03 -22.06 -5.84
CA ALA A 46 8.00 -21.66 -4.83
C ALA A 46 7.28 -21.16 -3.56
N TRP A 47 6.25 -20.32 -3.74
CA TRP A 47 5.39 -19.85 -2.65
C TRP A 47 4.66 -20.97 -1.91
N ALA A 48 4.14 -21.93 -2.67
CA ALA A 48 3.45 -23.10 -2.13
C ALA A 48 4.40 -24.14 -1.49
N LYS A 49 5.71 -23.85 -1.36
CA LYS A 49 6.75 -24.79 -0.88
C LYS A 49 6.79 -26.09 -1.70
N LYS A 50 6.61 -25.98 -3.02
CA LYS A 50 6.71 -27.09 -3.98
C LYS A 50 7.92 -26.89 -4.89
N PRO A 51 9.15 -27.00 -4.35
CA PRO A 51 10.37 -26.67 -5.08
C PRO A 51 10.54 -27.49 -6.37
N ASP A 52 10.16 -28.77 -6.36
CA ASP A 52 10.30 -29.64 -7.53
C ASP A 52 9.46 -29.16 -8.72
N LEU A 53 8.22 -28.73 -8.45
CA LEU A 53 7.34 -28.17 -9.48
C LEU A 53 7.86 -26.80 -9.96
N ALA A 54 8.40 -25.99 -9.04
CA ALA A 54 8.99 -24.71 -9.39
C ALA A 54 10.22 -24.88 -10.30
N HIS A 55 11.12 -25.82 -9.99
CA HIS A 55 12.27 -26.14 -10.85
C HIS A 55 11.82 -26.67 -12.22
N ALA A 56 10.82 -27.54 -12.28
CA ALA A 56 10.31 -28.08 -13.55
C ALA A 56 9.77 -26.98 -14.48
N GLU A 57 8.99 -26.03 -13.95
CA GLU A 57 8.49 -24.88 -14.72
C GLU A 57 9.64 -23.96 -15.16
N LEU A 58 10.63 -23.71 -14.29
CA LEU A 58 11.81 -22.89 -14.62
C LEU A 58 12.70 -23.53 -15.69
N ASP A 59 12.90 -24.84 -15.63
CA ASP A 59 13.67 -25.57 -16.63
C ASP A 59 12.97 -25.49 -17.99
N GLY A 60 11.65 -25.69 -18.04
CA GLY A 60 10.87 -25.52 -19.27
C GLY A 60 10.93 -24.09 -19.84
N VAL A 61 10.89 -23.07 -18.99
CA VAL A 61 11.07 -21.67 -19.39
C VAL A 61 12.47 -21.41 -19.95
N LEU A 62 13.51 -21.94 -19.30
CA LEU A 62 14.91 -21.71 -19.70
C LEU A 62 15.34 -22.57 -20.88
N GLU A 63 14.68 -23.69 -21.16
CA GLU A 63 14.83 -24.45 -22.40
C GLU A 63 14.29 -23.66 -23.61
N GLU A 64 13.10 -23.06 -23.45
CA GLU A 64 12.47 -22.25 -24.51
C GLU A 64 13.14 -20.88 -24.68
N ALA A 65 13.56 -20.26 -23.57
CA ALA A 65 14.18 -18.94 -23.55
C ALA A 65 15.42 -18.91 -22.62
N PRO A 66 16.59 -19.41 -23.07
CA PRO A 66 17.80 -19.54 -22.23
C PRO A 66 18.37 -18.22 -21.69
N LEU A 67 18.00 -17.10 -22.30
CA LEU A 67 18.43 -15.76 -21.90
C LEU A 67 17.37 -15.03 -21.07
N TYR A 68 16.28 -15.72 -20.68
CA TYR A 68 15.20 -15.11 -19.94
C TYR A 68 15.62 -14.82 -18.49
N ARG A 69 16.11 -13.59 -18.30
CA ARG A 69 16.72 -13.10 -17.06
C ARG A 69 15.85 -13.34 -15.83
N SER A 70 14.55 -13.10 -15.95
CA SER A 70 13.57 -13.24 -14.88
C SER A 70 13.52 -14.67 -14.32
N ALA A 71 13.56 -15.68 -15.19
CA ALA A 71 13.62 -17.09 -14.78
C ALA A 71 14.92 -17.42 -14.06
N TRP A 72 16.05 -16.86 -14.49
CA TRP A 72 17.32 -17.03 -13.78
C TRP A 72 17.33 -16.40 -12.39
N ILE A 73 16.67 -15.24 -12.19
CA ILE A 73 16.51 -14.60 -10.88
C ILE A 73 15.65 -15.48 -9.97
N VAL A 74 14.50 -15.96 -10.44
CA VAL A 74 13.63 -16.87 -9.69
C VAL A 74 14.39 -18.15 -9.32
N ARG A 75 15.16 -18.72 -10.25
CA ARG A 75 15.99 -19.91 -9.99
C ARG A 75 17.04 -19.67 -8.91
N ALA A 76 17.71 -18.52 -8.92
CA ALA A 76 18.69 -18.17 -7.88
C ALA A 76 18.01 -18.05 -6.50
N CYS A 77 16.85 -17.40 -6.43
CA CYS A 77 16.08 -17.22 -5.21
C CYS A 77 15.57 -18.57 -4.66
N LEU A 78 15.06 -19.44 -5.52
CA LEU A 78 14.61 -20.77 -5.14
C LEU A 78 15.75 -21.61 -4.55
N LEU A 79 16.92 -21.62 -5.19
CA LEU A 79 18.11 -22.32 -4.66
C LEU A 79 18.59 -21.72 -3.33
N LEU A 80 18.41 -20.42 -3.13
CA LEU A 80 18.77 -19.73 -1.89
C LEU A 80 17.84 -20.15 -0.73
N GLU A 81 16.52 -20.21 -0.97
CA GLU A 81 15.51 -20.68 -0.01
C GLU A 81 15.70 -22.16 0.35
N GLU A 82 16.16 -22.98 -0.58
CA GLU A 82 16.54 -24.37 -0.33
C GLU A 82 17.86 -24.54 0.43
N GLY A 83 18.57 -23.44 0.74
CA GLY A 83 19.89 -23.49 1.37
C GLY A 83 21.01 -23.99 0.45
N LYS A 84 20.77 -24.13 -0.86
CA LYS A 84 21.75 -24.59 -1.87
C LYS A 84 22.65 -23.43 -2.31
N LEU A 85 23.34 -22.80 -1.36
CA LEU A 85 24.09 -21.54 -1.56
C LEU A 85 25.16 -21.61 -2.67
N ALA A 86 25.81 -22.77 -2.85
CA ALA A 86 26.81 -22.95 -3.92
C ALA A 86 26.16 -23.00 -5.31
N ALA A 87 24.98 -23.62 -5.44
CA ALA A 87 24.24 -23.67 -6.69
C ALA A 87 23.64 -22.29 -7.02
N ALA A 88 23.06 -21.61 -6.03
CA ALA A 88 22.58 -20.24 -6.17
C ALA A 88 23.70 -19.31 -6.68
N ALA A 89 24.91 -19.40 -6.11
CA ALA A 89 26.05 -18.59 -6.53
C ALA A 89 26.47 -18.83 -8.00
N ARG A 90 26.39 -20.08 -8.49
CA ARG A 90 26.66 -20.38 -9.92
C ARG A 90 25.62 -19.74 -10.83
N VAL A 91 24.34 -19.80 -10.45
CA VAL A 91 23.26 -19.13 -11.20
C VAL A 91 23.46 -17.61 -11.21
N VAL A 92 23.84 -17.02 -10.07
CA VAL A 92 24.13 -15.58 -9.98
C VAL A 92 25.35 -15.19 -10.81
N ALA A 93 26.40 -16.01 -10.86
CA ALA A 93 27.54 -15.78 -11.75
C ALA A 93 27.10 -15.73 -13.22
N ARG A 94 26.24 -16.68 -13.64
CA ARG A 94 25.65 -16.67 -14.98
C ARG A 94 24.81 -15.43 -15.25
N LEU A 95 23.98 -15.00 -14.30
CA LEU A 95 23.22 -13.75 -14.39
C LEU A 95 24.11 -12.52 -14.61
N ARG A 96 25.25 -12.45 -13.91
CA ARG A 96 26.23 -11.35 -14.06
C ARG A 96 26.89 -11.34 -15.44
N GLU A 97 27.10 -12.50 -16.05
CA GLU A 97 27.59 -12.60 -17.43
C GLU A 97 26.52 -12.10 -18.43
N LEU A 98 25.28 -12.52 -18.24
CA LEU A 98 24.15 -12.17 -19.12
C LEU A 98 23.78 -10.69 -19.02
N ALA A 99 23.90 -10.10 -17.84
CA ALA A 99 23.48 -8.74 -17.59
C ALA A 99 24.42 -8.00 -16.59
N PRO A 100 25.64 -7.63 -17.02
CA PRO A 100 26.68 -7.12 -16.13
C PRO A 100 26.40 -5.75 -15.51
N LYS A 101 25.50 -4.97 -16.12
CA LYS A 101 25.11 -3.64 -15.64
C LYS A 101 24.00 -3.69 -14.59
N ASP A 102 23.37 -4.85 -14.42
CA ASP A 102 22.17 -4.95 -13.59
C ASP A 102 22.54 -5.01 -12.10
N PRO A 103 21.74 -4.35 -11.24
CA PRO A 103 21.98 -4.35 -9.82
C PRO A 103 21.60 -5.66 -9.12
N GLU A 104 20.56 -6.37 -9.59
CA GLU A 104 19.99 -7.54 -8.90
C GLU A 104 21.00 -8.68 -8.73
N PRO A 105 21.80 -9.06 -9.74
CA PRO A 105 22.81 -10.11 -9.54
C PRO A 105 23.88 -9.72 -8.52
N ARG A 106 24.17 -8.43 -8.33
CA ARG A 106 25.10 -7.95 -7.29
C ARG A 106 24.48 -8.05 -5.90
N VAL A 107 23.21 -7.66 -5.76
CA VAL A 107 22.45 -7.81 -4.50
C VAL A 107 22.34 -9.29 -4.12
N LEU A 108 21.95 -10.17 -5.06
CA LEU A 108 21.85 -11.62 -4.81
C LEU A 108 23.19 -12.25 -4.42
N ALA A 109 24.29 -11.85 -5.07
CA ALA A 109 25.63 -12.32 -4.70
C ALA A 109 25.96 -11.95 -3.25
N ALA A 110 25.79 -10.68 -2.88
CA ALA A 110 26.01 -10.21 -1.52
C ALA A 110 25.07 -10.91 -0.53
N PHE A 111 23.84 -11.20 -0.92
CA PHE A 111 22.87 -11.87 -0.07
C PHE A 111 23.25 -13.32 0.20
N ILE A 112 23.69 -14.06 -0.82
CA ILE A 112 24.24 -15.41 -0.64
C ILE A 112 25.42 -15.38 0.33
N ASP A 113 26.31 -14.39 0.23
CA ASP A 113 27.45 -14.26 1.15
C ASP A 113 26.99 -13.97 2.60
N GLN A 114 25.99 -13.11 2.81
CA GLN A 114 25.39 -12.92 4.13
C GLN A 114 24.78 -14.21 4.68
N ARG A 115 24.06 -14.97 3.85
CA ARG A 115 23.48 -16.26 4.24
C ARG A 115 24.54 -17.34 4.55
N ARG A 116 25.74 -17.26 3.96
CA ARG A 116 26.87 -18.12 4.35
C ARG A 116 27.41 -17.76 5.74
N LEU A 117 27.53 -16.47 6.03
CA LEU A 117 28.02 -15.97 7.32
C LEU A 117 27.04 -16.26 8.45
N GLN A 118 25.74 -16.09 8.19
CA GLN A 118 24.68 -16.27 9.17
C GLN A 118 23.53 -17.13 8.61
N PRO A 119 23.70 -18.47 8.52
CA PRO A 119 22.70 -19.35 7.91
C PRO A 119 21.33 -19.37 8.62
N GLN A 120 21.31 -19.07 9.91
CA GLN A 120 20.09 -19.03 10.73
C GLN A 120 19.71 -17.60 11.17
N GLY A 121 20.40 -16.58 10.63
CA GLY A 121 20.05 -15.19 10.89
C GLY A 121 18.78 -14.76 10.15
N SER A 122 18.28 -13.57 10.49
CA SER A 122 17.13 -12.94 9.81
C SER A 122 17.40 -12.77 8.31
N TRP A 123 16.42 -13.18 7.49
CA TRP A 123 16.40 -12.92 6.06
C TRP A 123 16.36 -11.42 5.76
N LEU A 124 15.55 -10.67 6.52
CA LEU A 124 15.41 -9.23 6.40
C LEU A 124 16.75 -8.52 6.64
N ASP A 125 17.44 -8.82 7.74
CA ASP A 125 18.74 -8.21 8.05
C ASP A 125 19.81 -8.57 7.02
N ALA A 126 19.90 -9.85 6.64
CA ALA A 126 20.87 -10.31 5.65
C ALA A 126 20.62 -9.66 4.27
N MET A 127 19.35 -9.49 3.88
CA MET A 127 19.01 -8.83 2.62
C MET A 127 19.28 -7.32 2.65
N ARG A 128 18.95 -6.66 3.76
CA ARG A 128 19.29 -5.26 4.00
C ARG A 128 20.80 -5.02 3.91
N GLN A 129 21.59 -5.85 4.60
CA GLN A 129 23.05 -5.78 4.53
C GLN A 129 23.57 -6.04 3.11
N ALA A 130 22.99 -6.99 2.40
CA ALA A 130 23.34 -7.27 1.00
C ALA A 130 23.08 -6.08 0.08
N TRP A 131 21.94 -5.40 0.26
CA TRP A 131 21.61 -4.19 -0.51
C TRP A 131 22.58 -3.04 -0.20
N PHE A 132 22.97 -2.85 1.07
CA PHE A 132 24.02 -1.89 1.45
C PHE A 132 25.37 -2.22 0.79
N VAL A 133 25.82 -3.48 0.87
CA VAL A 133 27.08 -3.94 0.26
C VAL A 133 27.06 -3.76 -1.27
N ALA A 134 25.90 -3.94 -1.91
CA ALA A 134 25.73 -3.70 -3.34
C ALA A 134 25.70 -2.21 -3.75
N GLY A 135 25.75 -1.29 -2.77
CA GLY A 135 25.77 0.16 -2.99
C GLY A 135 24.38 0.81 -3.04
N ARG A 136 23.36 0.17 -2.47
CA ARG A 136 21.95 0.63 -2.49
C ARG A 136 21.42 0.99 -3.88
N PRO A 137 21.55 0.08 -4.86
CA PRO A 137 21.04 0.37 -6.19
C PRO A 137 19.51 0.56 -6.16
N SER A 138 19.03 1.49 -6.97
CA SER A 138 17.60 1.58 -7.29
C SER A 138 17.22 0.43 -8.22
N LEU A 139 16.19 -0.32 -7.84
CA LEU A 139 15.63 -1.40 -8.66
C LEU A 139 14.43 -0.93 -9.52
N HIS A 140 14.13 0.38 -9.54
CA HIS A 140 13.07 0.95 -10.38
C HIS A 140 13.35 0.91 -11.88
N HIS A 141 14.62 0.99 -12.28
CA HIS A 141 15.01 1.19 -13.68
C HIS A 141 14.97 -0.09 -14.51
N ASN A 142 14.53 -1.20 -13.92
CA ASN A 142 14.27 -2.41 -14.66
C ASN A 142 12.80 -2.46 -15.10
N ASP A 143 12.49 -1.70 -16.15
CA ASP A 143 11.28 -1.86 -16.99
C ASP A 143 11.11 -3.30 -17.51
N ARG A 144 12.10 -4.17 -17.29
CA ARG A 144 12.18 -5.58 -17.70
C ARG A 144 12.12 -6.58 -16.56
N MET A 145 12.17 -6.12 -15.30
CA MET A 145 11.70 -6.91 -14.16
C MET A 145 10.19 -6.66 -14.03
N GLU A 146 9.45 -6.95 -15.10
CA GLU A 146 8.01 -7.21 -15.02
C GLU A 146 7.77 -8.60 -14.40
N LEU A 147 8.55 -8.95 -13.37
CA LEU A 147 8.34 -10.17 -12.63
C LEU A 147 7.09 -9.98 -11.77
N LEU A 148 5.97 -10.37 -12.38
CA LEU A 148 4.86 -11.06 -11.73
C LEU A 148 4.12 -10.24 -10.67
N HIS A 149 3.41 -9.22 -11.15
CA HIS A 149 2.11 -8.91 -10.57
C HIS A 149 1.03 -9.39 -11.55
N PRO A 150 0.05 -10.11 -11.03
CA PRO A 150 -0.71 -9.57 -9.92
C PRO A 150 -0.49 -10.37 -8.64
N MET A 151 -0.38 -9.66 -7.52
CA MET A 151 -0.96 -10.17 -6.26
C MET A 151 -2.24 -10.92 -6.60
N GLN A 152 -2.51 -12.04 -5.94
CA GLN A 152 -3.73 -12.79 -6.25
C GLN A 152 -4.91 -11.81 -6.32
N ASP A 153 -5.82 -12.00 -7.27
CA ASP A 153 -7.04 -11.19 -7.29
C ASP A 153 -7.88 -11.58 -6.07
N THR A 154 -7.50 -11.05 -4.92
CA THR A 154 -8.04 -11.37 -3.61
C THR A 154 -9.53 -11.03 -3.60
N VAL A 155 -9.93 -9.95 -4.28
CA VAL A 155 -11.33 -9.62 -4.48
C VAL A 155 -12.05 -10.73 -5.21
N ALA A 156 -11.57 -11.15 -6.39
CA ALA A 156 -12.21 -12.23 -7.16
C ALA A 156 -12.24 -13.57 -6.40
N ILE A 157 -11.14 -13.93 -5.73
CA ILE A 157 -11.03 -15.16 -4.94
C ILE A 157 -12.08 -15.18 -3.82
N VAL A 158 -12.15 -14.12 -3.02
CA VAL A 158 -13.09 -14.02 -1.91
C VAL A 158 -14.53 -13.99 -2.43
N TRP A 159 -14.79 -13.22 -3.50
CA TRP A 159 -16.13 -13.11 -4.08
C TRP A 159 -16.67 -14.45 -4.59
N ALA A 160 -15.79 -15.31 -5.10
CA ALA A 160 -16.16 -16.64 -5.60
C ALA A 160 -16.43 -17.65 -4.47
N ARG A 161 -16.05 -17.37 -3.22
CA ARG A 161 -16.03 -18.34 -2.12
C ARG A 161 -16.95 -18.01 -0.95
N THR A 162 -17.39 -16.77 -0.80
CA THR A 162 -18.28 -16.36 0.29
C THR A 162 -19.27 -15.29 -0.14
N GLU A 163 -20.42 -15.25 0.54
CA GLU A 163 -21.41 -14.16 0.51
C GLU A 163 -21.37 -13.28 1.77
N ASP A 164 -20.48 -13.58 2.73
CA ASP A 164 -20.32 -12.78 3.94
C ASP A 164 -19.82 -11.37 3.59
N VAL A 165 -20.52 -10.35 4.11
CA VAL A 165 -20.23 -8.94 3.78
C VAL A 165 -18.93 -8.45 4.40
N GLU A 166 -18.54 -8.94 5.57
CA GLU A 166 -17.30 -8.50 6.22
C GLU A 166 -16.08 -9.03 5.48
N ASP A 167 -16.11 -10.30 5.08
CA ASP A 167 -15.01 -10.90 4.32
C ASP A 167 -14.85 -10.24 2.94
N ARG A 168 -15.96 -10.01 2.25
CA ARG A 168 -16.00 -9.27 0.99
C ARG A 168 -15.53 -7.82 1.16
N PHE A 169 -15.87 -7.17 2.26
CA PHE A 169 -15.44 -5.81 2.55
C PHE A 169 -13.94 -5.75 2.84
N ILE A 170 -13.40 -6.68 3.62
CA ILE A 170 -11.96 -6.82 3.88
C ILE A 170 -11.18 -7.04 2.58
N ALA A 171 -11.67 -7.90 1.68
CA ALA A 171 -11.08 -8.08 0.36
C ALA A 171 -11.10 -6.78 -0.47
N ALA A 172 -12.19 -6.02 -0.40
CA ALA A 172 -12.31 -4.73 -1.08
C ALA A 172 -11.38 -3.64 -0.50
N LEU A 173 -10.99 -3.73 0.78
CA LEU A 173 -9.97 -2.85 1.36
C LEU A 173 -8.56 -3.16 0.87
N ALA A 174 -8.29 -4.42 0.50
CA ALA A 174 -6.99 -4.87 0.01
C ALA A 174 -6.76 -4.67 -1.49
N GLY A 175 -7.83 -4.56 -2.27
CA GLY A 175 -7.78 -4.56 -3.73
C GLY A 175 -8.67 -3.51 -4.36
N ASN A 176 -8.96 -3.70 -5.65
CA ASN A 176 -9.80 -2.79 -6.43
C ASN A 176 -11.12 -3.48 -6.78
N PRO A 177 -12.18 -3.32 -5.97
CA PRO A 177 -13.49 -3.85 -6.32
C PRO A 177 -14.02 -3.18 -7.60
N SER A 178 -14.72 -3.95 -8.44
CA SER A 178 -15.50 -3.40 -9.55
C SER A 178 -16.64 -2.51 -9.04
N ALA A 179 -17.18 -1.63 -9.89
CA ALA A 179 -18.31 -0.78 -9.53
C ALA A 179 -19.54 -1.58 -9.05
N ALA A 180 -19.77 -2.79 -9.59
CA ALA A 180 -20.85 -3.66 -9.16
C ALA A 180 -20.61 -4.25 -7.77
N GLN A 181 -19.36 -4.62 -7.46
CA GLN A 181 -18.98 -5.10 -6.12
C GLN A 181 -19.04 -3.97 -5.09
N GLU A 182 -18.59 -2.76 -5.44
CA GLU A 182 -18.76 -1.57 -4.60
C GLU A 182 -20.23 -1.30 -4.29
N GLN A 183 -21.11 -1.35 -5.30
CA GLN A 183 -22.54 -1.17 -5.12
C GLN A 183 -23.12 -2.25 -4.19
N TRP A 184 -22.74 -3.52 -4.37
CA TRP A 184 -23.16 -4.61 -3.51
C TRP A 184 -22.76 -4.37 -2.04
N LEU A 185 -21.51 -3.97 -1.78
CA LEU A 185 -21.03 -3.67 -0.43
C LEU A 185 -21.85 -2.55 0.24
N MET A 186 -22.24 -1.53 -0.52
CA MET A 186 -23.07 -0.44 -0.02
C MET A 186 -24.47 -0.91 0.37
N ASP A 187 -25.08 -1.76 -0.46
CA ASP A 187 -26.42 -2.30 -0.18
C ASP A 187 -26.42 -3.25 1.02
N HIS A 188 -25.26 -3.81 1.39
CA HIS A 188 -25.09 -4.75 2.50
C HIS A 188 -24.36 -4.15 3.71
N VAL A 189 -24.06 -2.84 3.73
CA VAL A 189 -23.28 -2.19 4.81
C VAL A 189 -23.87 -2.41 6.21
N SER A 190 -25.20 -2.53 6.30
CA SER A 190 -25.91 -2.80 7.56
C SER A 190 -25.58 -4.17 8.17
N GLY A 191 -25.07 -5.11 7.37
CA GLY A 191 -24.64 -6.44 7.78
C GLY A 191 -23.23 -6.49 8.38
N LEU A 192 -22.45 -5.41 8.30
CA LEU A 192 -21.17 -5.32 9.01
C LEU A 192 -21.45 -5.35 10.52
N ARG A 193 -20.81 -6.26 11.27
CA ARG A 193 -21.00 -6.41 12.72
C ARG A 193 -19.82 -5.85 13.50
N ASP A 194 -18.61 -6.06 12.98
CA ASP A 194 -17.37 -5.56 13.57
C ASP A 194 -17.35 -4.01 13.57
N PRO A 195 -17.26 -3.35 14.75
CA PRO A 195 -17.16 -1.90 14.86
C PRO A 195 -15.99 -1.30 14.07
N VAL A 196 -14.86 -2.00 13.97
CA VAL A 196 -13.67 -1.55 13.21
C VAL A 196 -13.99 -1.53 11.71
N LEU A 197 -14.68 -2.55 11.21
CA LEU A 197 -15.07 -2.62 9.79
C LEU A 197 -16.17 -1.61 9.47
N ARG A 198 -17.11 -1.33 10.38
CA ARG A 198 -18.09 -0.25 10.21
C ARG A 198 -17.42 1.11 10.10
N LEU A 199 -16.42 1.35 10.94
CA LEU A 199 -15.63 2.57 10.93
C LEU A 199 -14.83 2.70 9.62
N ALA A 200 -14.16 1.62 9.20
CA ALA A 200 -13.48 1.57 7.91
C ALA A 200 -14.44 1.76 6.73
N ALA A 201 -15.65 1.21 6.78
CA ALA A 201 -16.69 1.40 5.77
C ALA A 201 -17.14 2.86 5.70
N PHE A 202 -17.29 3.53 6.84
CA PHE A 202 -17.63 4.95 6.88
C PHE A 202 -16.59 5.80 6.12
N GLU A 203 -15.29 5.50 6.27
CA GLU A 203 -14.24 6.18 5.50
C GLU A 203 -14.15 5.71 4.05
N PHE A 204 -14.29 4.42 3.78
CA PHE A 204 -14.24 3.88 2.42
C PHE A 204 -15.29 4.58 1.53
N PHE A 205 -16.49 4.77 2.07
CA PHE A 205 -17.56 5.51 1.39
C PHE A 205 -17.38 7.04 1.44
N HIS A 206 -16.37 7.56 2.14
CA HIS A 206 -16.03 8.98 2.20
C HIS A 206 -15.59 9.56 0.86
N ARG A 207 -14.86 8.77 0.08
CA ARG A 207 -14.25 9.23 -1.16
C ARG A 207 -15.31 9.59 -2.21
N ALA A 208 -15.39 10.87 -2.58
CA ALA A 208 -16.29 11.38 -3.61
C ALA A 208 -15.72 11.27 -5.03
N THR A 209 -15.10 10.13 -5.35
CA THR A 209 -14.44 9.88 -6.65
C THR A 209 -15.16 8.76 -7.41
N GLY A 210 -15.25 8.90 -8.74
CA GLY A 210 -15.86 7.90 -9.62
C GLY A 210 -17.17 8.34 -10.26
N PRO A 211 -17.84 7.44 -11.01
CA PRO A 211 -19.11 7.74 -11.69
C PRO A 211 -20.20 8.22 -10.71
N HIS A 212 -21.11 9.08 -11.17
CA HIS A 212 -22.16 9.67 -10.33
C HIS A 212 -22.97 8.65 -9.51
N ALA A 213 -23.28 7.48 -10.08
CA ALA A 213 -24.01 6.41 -9.38
C ALA A 213 -23.24 5.89 -8.15
N VAL A 214 -21.92 5.72 -8.29
CA VAL A 214 -21.02 5.30 -7.20
C VAL A 214 -20.97 6.39 -6.12
N VAL A 215 -20.88 7.66 -6.50
CA VAL A 215 -20.88 8.78 -5.55
C VAL A 215 -22.18 8.86 -4.74
N ALA A 216 -23.34 8.67 -5.40
CA ALA A 216 -24.63 8.67 -4.72
C ALA A 216 -24.79 7.49 -3.76
N ALA A 217 -24.34 6.30 -4.15
CA ALA A 217 -24.38 5.11 -3.31
C ALA A 217 -23.42 5.21 -2.11
N ARG A 218 -22.22 5.76 -2.31
CA ARG A 218 -21.27 6.08 -1.24
C ARG A 218 -21.87 7.06 -0.22
N LYS A 219 -22.55 8.11 -0.70
CA LYS A 219 -23.25 9.04 0.20
C LYS A 219 -24.29 8.31 1.06
N ARG A 220 -25.11 7.43 0.48
CA ARG A 220 -26.11 6.63 1.24
C ARG A 220 -25.44 5.78 2.33
N GLY A 221 -24.38 5.04 2.01
CA GLY A 221 -23.64 4.23 2.99
C GLY A 221 -23.12 5.06 4.17
N ARG A 222 -22.56 6.25 3.91
CA ARG A 222 -22.16 7.17 4.97
C ARG A 222 -23.32 7.68 5.80
N ASP A 223 -24.41 8.08 5.16
CA ASP A 223 -25.56 8.65 5.84
C ASP A 223 -26.18 7.63 6.81
N LEU A 224 -26.17 6.34 6.45
CA LEU A 224 -26.58 5.23 7.32
C LEU A 224 -25.69 5.09 8.57
N LEU A 225 -24.37 5.16 8.40
CA LEU A 225 -23.41 4.97 9.49
C LEU A 225 -23.20 6.24 10.33
N ARG A 226 -23.51 7.43 9.81
CA ARG A 226 -23.16 8.72 10.44
C ARG A 226 -23.68 8.84 11.88
N LYS A 227 -24.93 8.46 12.15
CA LYS A 227 -25.51 8.58 13.50
C LYS A 227 -24.77 7.71 14.52
N GLU A 228 -24.41 6.49 14.13
CA GLU A 228 -23.63 5.57 14.94
C GLU A 228 -22.21 6.13 15.17
N MET A 229 -21.54 6.56 14.10
CA MET A 229 -20.19 7.14 14.19
C MET A 229 -20.15 8.39 15.07
N ALA A 230 -21.14 9.28 14.97
CA ALA A 230 -21.23 10.46 15.83
C ALA A 230 -21.39 10.08 17.32
N SER A 231 -22.18 9.05 17.62
CA SER A 231 -22.35 8.56 18.99
C SER A 231 -21.07 7.89 19.54
N LEU A 232 -20.32 7.20 18.70
CA LEU A 232 -19.02 6.63 19.06
C LEU A 232 -17.98 7.73 19.28
N ALA A 233 -17.89 8.70 18.37
CA ALA A 233 -16.97 9.83 18.45
C ALA A 233 -17.15 10.65 19.73
N ALA A 234 -18.40 10.90 20.14
CA ALA A 234 -18.70 11.68 21.34
C ALA A 234 -18.17 11.06 22.65
N ARG A 235 -17.89 9.75 22.65
CA ARG A 235 -17.37 9.01 23.80
C ARG A 235 -15.93 8.54 23.61
N SER A 236 -15.35 8.80 22.45
CA SER A 236 -14.01 8.31 22.11
C SER A 236 -12.93 9.16 22.78
N PRO A 237 -11.93 8.55 23.42
CA PRO A 237 -10.72 9.25 23.84
C PRO A 237 -9.72 9.44 22.67
N HIS A 238 -10.09 9.03 21.45
CA HIS A 238 -9.25 9.05 20.27
C HIS A 238 -9.68 10.13 19.28
N SER A 239 -8.69 10.75 18.62
CA SER A 239 -8.91 11.90 17.74
C SER A 239 -9.34 11.52 16.32
N ASP A 240 -9.01 10.30 15.86
CA ASP A 240 -9.23 9.83 14.48
C ASP A 240 -10.68 9.94 14.00
N LEU A 241 -11.63 9.34 14.72
CA LEU A 241 -13.04 9.32 14.33
C LEU A 241 -13.72 10.70 14.45
N PRO A 242 -13.57 11.45 15.57
CA PRO A 242 -14.05 12.84 15.62
C PRO A 242 -13.48 13.72 14.51
N LEU A 243 -12.19 13.58 14.21
CA LEU A 243 -11.55 14.32 13.12
C LEU A 243 -12.17 13.97 11.77
N LEU A 244 -12.35 12.67 11.48
CA LEU A 244 -12.98 12.20 10.25
C LEU A 244 -14.41 12.75 10.07
N LEU A 245 -15.18 12.82 11.16
CA LEU A 245 -16.53 13.41 11.13
C LEU A 245 -16.50 14.91 10.86
N LEU A 246 -15.55 15.63 11.47
CA LEU A 246 -15.37 17.07 11.28
C LEU A 246 -14.99 17.38 9.82
N VAL A 247 -13.90 16.78 9.32
CA VAL A 247 -13.36 17.14 8.00
C VAL A 247 -14.08 16.45 6.85
N GLY A 248 -14.71 15.32 7.11
CA GLY A 248 -15.35 14.55 6.06
C GLY A 248 -16.71 15.10 5.59
N GLY A 249 -17.42 15.85 6.44
CA GLY A 249 -18.72 16.43 6.02
C GLY A 249 -18.61 17.47 4.90
N THR A 250 -17.39 17.94 4.62
CA THR A 250 -17.10 19.18 3.90
C THR A 250 -16.08 18.96 2.79
N SER A 251 -16.14 19.78 1.74
CA SER A 251 -15.11 19.75 0.69
C SER A 251 -13.73 20.08 1.25
N GLY A 252 -12.69 19.39 0.79
CA GLY A 252 -11.29 19.72 1.10
C GLY A 252 -10.88 21.13 0.62
N ASP A 253 -11.63 21.68 -0.35
CA ASP A 253 -11.42 23.03 -0.88
C ASP A 253 -12.22 24.11 -0.13
N ALA A 254 -12.98 23.74 0.91
CA ALA A 254 -13.74 24.67 1.73
C ALA A 254 -12.91 25.09 2.97
N PRO A 255 -12.80 26.40 3.28
CA PRO A 255 -12.12 26.85 4.49
C PRO A 255 -12.84 26.33 5.74
N PHE A 256 -12.14 26.30 6.88
CA PHE A 256 -12.76 26.03 8.17
C PHE A 256 -13.74 27.16 8.54
N THR A 257 -14.94 26.78 8.97
CA THR A 257 -15.91 27.71 9.53
C THR A 257 -15.53 28.06 10.96
N ARG A 258 -16.09 29.17 11.48
CA ARG A 258 -15.85 29.59 12.86
C ARG A 258 -16.37 28.60 13.89
N GLU A 259 -17.37 27.81 13.53
CA GLU A 259 -17.94 26.74 14.38
C GLU A 259 -17.05 25.49 14.41
N GLU A 260 -16.27 25.25 13.35
CA GLU A 260 -15.38 24.09 13.25
C GLU A 260 -14.06 24.29 14.01
N LEU A 261 -13.57 25.53 14.17
CA LEU A 261 -12.31 25.80 14.87
C LEU A 261 -12.34 25.33 16.34
N PRO A 262 -13.36 25.66 17.16
CA PRO A 262 -13.43 25.16 18.53
C PRO A 262 -13.53 23.63 18.61
N GLU A 263 -14.20 23.00 17.63
CA GLU A 263 -14.30 21.55 17.59
C GLU A 263 -12.95 20.89 17.26
N LEU A 264 -12.18 21.47 16.33
CA LEU A 264 -10.83 21.02 16.04
C LEU A 264 -9.90 21.19 17.25
N GLU A 265 -10.01 22.30 17.98
CA GLU A 265 -9.29 22.51 19.24
C GLU A 265 -9.67 21.44 20.29
N ARG A 266 -10.97 21.16 20.46
CA ARG A 266 -11.45 20.10 21.36
C ARG A 266 -10.88 18.73 20.98
N ILE A 267 -10.92 18.38 19.68
CA ILE A 267 -10.33 17.14 19.17
C ILE A 267 -8.83 17.13 19.43
N ALA A 268 -8.17 18.28 19.28
CA ALA A 268 -6.75 18.42 19.53
C ALA A 268 -6.36 18.28 21.02
N GLU A 269 -7.29 18.25 21.96
CA GLU A 269 -7.01 17.95 23.37
C GLU A 269 -7.20 16.46 23.73
N LEU A 270 -7.69 15.62 22.82
CA LEU A 270 -7.86 14.18 23.08
C LEU A 270 -6.50 13.48 23.25
N PRO A 271 -6.32 12.54 24.19
CA PRO A 271 -4.99 12.05 24.58
C PRO A 271 -4.27 11.24 23.48
N ARG A 272 -5.00 10.63 22.55
CA ARG A 272 -4.45 9.72 21.54
C ARG A 272 -5.05 9.98 20.17
N TYR A 273 -4.32 9.63 19.12
CA TYR A 273 -4.86 9.66 17.76
C TYR A 273 -5.82 8.48 17.52
N ARG A 274 -5.42 7.25 17.83
CA ARG A 274 -6.25 6.03 17.69
C ARG A 274 -5.81 4.89 18.61
N GLU A 275 -6.64 3.85 18.69
CA GLU A 275 -6.41 2.68 19.55
C GLU A 275 -5.75 1.50 18.81
N THR A 276 -6.27 1.18 17.63
CA THR A 276 -6.00 -0.10 16.99
C THR A 276 -4.56 -0.18 16.47
N ARG A 277 -3.87 -1.28 16.73
CA ARG A 277 -2.52 -1.56 16.22
C ARG A 277 -2.58 -2.20 14.83
N MET A 278 -1.63 -1.86 13.97
CA MET A 278 -1.55 -2.39 12.61
C MET A 278 -1.39 -3.92 12.59
N ALA A 279 -0.55 -4.49 13.46
CA ALA A 279 -0.38 -5.94 13.59
C ALA A 279 -1.69 -6.70 13.86
N GLN A 280 -2.52 -6.20 14.78
CA GLN A 280 -3.81 -6.83 15.10
C GLN A 280 -4.77 -6.84 13.90
N LEU A 281 -4.75 -5.76 13.10
CA LEU A 281 -5.54 -5.66 11.87
C LEU A 281 -5.02 -6.60 10.79
N GLY A 282 -3.69 -6.72 10.67
CA GLY A 282 -3.00 -7.64 9.78
C GLY A 282 -3.35 -9.10 10.08
N ASP A 283 -3.23 -9.53 11.34
CA ASP A 283 -3.55 -10.88 11.78
C ASP A 283 -5.01 -11.25 11.48
N ALA A 284 -5.94 -10.33 11.76
CA ALA A 284 -7.36 -10.53 11.50
C ALA A 284 -7.67 -10.64 10.00
N ALA A 285 -7.06 -9.77 9.17
CA ALA A 285 -7.21 -9.81 7.72
C ALA A 285 -6.62 -11.09 7.12
N GLN A 286 -5.42 -11.48 7.57
CA GLN A 286 -4.74 -12.69 7.15
C GLN A 286 -5.59 -13.92 7.45
N TRP A 287 -6.02 -14.10 8.70
CA TRP A 287 -6.81 -15.26 9.10
C TRP A 287 -8.08 -15.42 8.25
N ARG A 288 -8.83 -14.34 8.02
CA ARG A 288 -10.06 -14.37 7.21
C ARG A 288 -9.77 -14.74 5.76
N MET A 289 -8.82 -14.08 5.13
CA MET A 289 -8.52 -14.30 3.72
C MET A 289 -7.88 -15.68 3.45
N GLU A 290 -7.01 -16.16 4.34
CA GLU A 290 -6.44 -17.52 4.26
C GLU A 290 -7.51 -18.60 4.40
N SER A 291 -8.51 -18.40 5.27
CA SER A 291 -9.65 -19.32 5.41
C SER A 291 -10.48 -19.42 4.12
N LEU A 292 -10.45 -18.35 3.32
CA LEU A 292 -11.06 -18.26 1.99
C LEU A 292 -10.08 -18.60 0.88
N GLY A 293 -8.91 -19.14 1.19
CA GLY A 293 -7.93 -19.69 0.26
C GLY A 293 -7.16 -18.64 -0.56
N VAL A 294 -7.07 -17.39 -0.09
CA VAL A 294 -5.99 -16.48 -0.48
C VAL A 294 -4.69 -17.04 0.11
N ARG A 295 -3.62 -17.12 -0.69
CA ARG A 295 -2.38 -17.79 -0.30
C ARG A 295 -1.22 -16.82 -0.12
N TYR A 296 -0.33 -17.18 0.79
CA TYR A 296 0.84 -16.43 1.19
C TYR A 296 1.96 -16.38 0.13
N PRO A 297 2.74 -15.27 0.05
CA PRO A 297 2.49 -13.95 0.61
C PRO A 297 1.54 -13.21 -0.30
N ASP A 298 0.43 -12.77 0.28
CA ASP A 298 -0.35 -11.73 -0.35
C ASP A 298 -0.20 -10.47 0.48
N TRP A 299 0.37 -9.43 -0.14
CA TRP A 299 0.38 -8.08 0.40
C TRP A 299 -1.04 -7.55 0.68
N SER A 300 -2.08 -8.24 0.17
CA SER A 300 -3.48 -7.96 0.44
C SER A 300 -3.81 -7.89 1.93
N PHE A 301 -3.17 -8.68 2.80
CA PHE A 301 -3.43 -8.59 4.24
C PHE A 301 -2.95 -7.25 4.83
N TYR A 302 -1.76 -6.81 4.41
CA TYR A 302 -1.22 -5.50 4.76
C TYR A 302 -2.13 -4.38 4.24
N TRP A 303 -2.56 -4.47 2.97
CA TRP A 303 -3.43 -3.45 2.38
C TRP A 303 -4.82 -3.41 3.01
N ALA A 304 -5.41 -4.56 3.36
CA ALA A 304 -6.64 -4.60 4.13
C ALA A 304 -6.47 -3.91 5.49
N ALA A 305 -5.38 -4.23 6.21
CA ALA A 305 -5.07 -3.59 7.47
C ALA A 305 -4.89 -2.07 7.31
N MET A 306 -4.16 -1.61 6.28
CA MET A 306 -4.01 -0.18 5.97
C MET A 306 -5.35 0.48 5.63
N GLY A 307 -6.21 -0.22 4.88
CA GLY A 307 -7.54 0.25 4.52
C GLY A 307 -8.47 0.45 5.72
N THR A 308 -8.23 -0.24 6.84
CA THR A 308 -8.96 -0.02 8.09
C THR A 308 -8.45 1.14 8.95
N ARG A 309 -7.28 1.72 8.62
CA ARG A 309 -6.58 2.74 9.43
C ARG A 309 -7.02 4.18 9.19
N LEU A 310 -8.24 4.44 8.75
CA LEU A 310 -8.81 5.79 8.63
C LEU A 310 -7.83 6.91 8.18
N LEU A 311 -7.23 6.75 7.01
CA LEU A 311 -6.12 7.58 6.54
C LEU A 311 -6.59 8.91 5.89
N GLY A 312 -7.88 9.08 5.64
CA GLY A 312 -8.44 10.22 4.92
C GLY A 312 -8.43 11.51 5.73
N ALA A 313 -8.68 11.43 7.04
CA ALA A 313 -8.87 12.62 7.87
C ALA A 313 -7.63 13.55 7.94
N PRO A 314 -6.38 13.04 8.12
CA PRO A 314 -5.18 13.89 8.09
C PRO A 314 -4.97 14.58 6.73
N MET A 315 -5.30 13.90 5.63
CA MET A 315 -5.17 14.46 4.29
C MET A 315 -6.13 15.63 4.07
N GLU A 316 -7.40 15.46 4.45
CA GLU A 316 -8.37 16.54 4.28
C GLU A 316 -8.15 17.69 5.24
N LEU A 317 -7.68 17.43 6.47
CA LEU A 317 -7.21 18.48 7.36
C LEU A 317 -6.12 19.32 6.68
N LEU A 318 -5.09 18.69 6.12
CA LEU A 318 -4.00 19.40 5.44
C LEU A 318 -4.51 20.25 4.26
N ARG A 319 -5.39 19.71 3.41
CA ARG A 319 -5.98 20.47 2.29
C ARG A 319 -6.78 21.68 2.75
N ARG A 320 -7.63 21.52 3.76
CA ARG A 320 -8.46 22.62 4.28
C ARG A 320 -7.62 23.70 4.94
N LEU A 321 -6.52 23.35 5.61
CA LEU A 321 -5.59 24.33 6.19
C LEU A 321 -5.01 25.28 5.14
N GLU A 322 -4.66 24.76 3.96
CA GLU A 322 -4.11 25.58 2.86
C GLU A 322 -5.09 26.66 2.39
N VAL A 323 -6.39 26.35 2.36
CA VAL A 323 -7.43 27.31 1.95
C VAL A 323 -7.82 28.25 3.10
N THR A 324 -7.76 27.79 4.34
CA THR A 324 -8.24 28.55 5.51
C THR A 324 -7.30 29.71 5.89
N LYS A 325 -5.99 29.56 5.68
CA LYS A 325 -4.95 30.46 6.23
C LYS A 325 -5.12 31.95 5.90
N GLU A 326 -5.74 32.29 4.77
CA GLU A 326 -5.91 33.68 4.30
C GLU A 326 -7.07 34.43 4.98
N GLY A 327 -8.05 33.71 5.53
CA GLY A 327 -9.27 34.28 6.12
C GLY A 327 -9.25 34.45 7.64
N LEU A 328 -8.17 34.05 8.31
CA LEU A 328 -8.08 34.02 9.77
C LEU A 328 -7.53 35.32 10.35
N THR A 329 -8.12 35.75 11.46
CA THR A 329 -7.52 36.74 12.35
C THR A 329 -6.21 36.20 12.96
N PRO A 330 -5.29 37.06 13.46
CA PRO A 330 -4.06 36.60 14.10
C PRO A 330 -4.29 35.65 15.28
N GLU A 331 -5.35 35.87 16.06
CA GLU A 331 -5.71 35.00 17.18
C GLU A 331 -6.24 33.63 16.73
N GLU A 332 -7.16 33.61 15.76
CA GLU A 332 -7.67 32.36 15.18
C GLU A 332 -6.54 31.55 14.54
N ARG A 333 -5.60 32.24 13.86
CA ARG A 333 -4.41 31.61 13.27
C ARG A 333 -3.55 30.93 14.33
N LEU A 334 -3.27 31.62 15.45
CA LEU A 334 -2.47 31.06 16.54
C LEU A 334 -3.16 29.83 17.15
N ARG A 335 -4.45 29.93 17.47
CA ARG A 335 -5.24 28.84 18.07
C ARG A 335 -5.30 27.62 17.15
N LEU A 336 -5.58 27.83 15.87
CA LEU A 336 -5.55 26.77 14.86
C LEU A 336 -4.16 26.15 14.76
N GLY A 337 -3.11 26.97 14.75
CA GLY A 337 -1.72 26.50 14.71
C GLY A 337 -1.35 25.60 15.89
N VAL A 338 -1.81 25.93 17.10
CA VAL A 338 -1.63 25.08 18.29
C VAL A 338 -2.38 23.76 18.17
N ALA A 339 -3.65 23.79 17.76
CA ALA A 339 -4.46 22.59 17.60
C ALA A 339 -3.87 21.62 16.55
N VAL A 340 -3.49 22.17 15.39
CA VAL A 340 -2.88 21.41 14.29
C VAL A 340 -1.52 20.84 14.70
N TRP A 341 -0.69 21.60 15.42
CA TRP A 341 0.59 21.10 15.93
C TRP A 341 0.41 19.90 16.85
N LYS A 342 -0.49 20.01 17.85
CA LYS A 342 -0.78 18.92 18.80
C LYS A 342 -1.29 17.67 18.08
N LEU A 343 -2.24 17.86 17.17
CA LEU A 343 -2.83 16.76 16.40
C LEU A 343 -1.81 16.11 15.48
N GLY A 344 -0.99 16.91 14.78
CA GLY A 344 0.11 16.43 13.94
C GLY A 344 1.12 15.60 14.74
N GLY A 345 1.50 16.05 15.93
CA GLY A 345 2.40 15.31 16.84
C GLY A 345 1.86 13.93 17.19
N ARG A 346 0.59 13.83 17.61
CA ARG A 346 -0.03 12.53 17.92
C ARG A 346 -0.23 11.63 16.70
N ILE A 347 -0.46 12.20 15.52
CA ILE A 347 -0.52 11.42 14.28
C ILE A 347 0.89 10.88 13.96
N ALA A 348 1.94 11.68 14.16
CA ALA A 348 3.32 11.28 13.90
C ALA A 348 3.84 10.18 14.84
N GLU A 349 3.20 9.96 16.00
CA GLU A 349 3.45 8.82 16.89
C GLU A 349 2.92 7.48 16.33
N GLY A 350 2.20 7.50 15.20
CA GLY A 350 1.72 6.30 14.53
C GLY A 350 2.87 5.45 13.96
N ASN A 351 2.61 4.17 13.73
CA ASN A 351 3.59 3.17 13.30
C ASN A 351 3.62 2.96 11.77
N THR A 352 2.96 3.84 11.01
CA THR A 352 2.96 3.81 9.55
C THR A 352 3.70 5.01 8.98
N THR A 353 4.34 4.82 7.82
CA THR A 353 5.08 5.87 7.10
C THR A 353 4.16 7.01 6.69
N PHE A 354 2.91 6.68 6.34
CA PHE A 354 1.86 7.64 6.05
C PHE A 354 1.55 8.51 7.26
N GLU A 355 1.32 7.91 8.44
CA GLU A 355 1.05 8.64 9.69
C GLU A 355 2.22 9.54 10.06
N GLY A 356 3.45 9.01 10.05
CA GLY A 356 4.65 9.80 10.29
C GLY A 356 4.77 10.99 9.32
N MET A 357 4.60 10.77 8.02
CA MET A 357 4.67 11.83 7.01
C MET A 357 3.57 12.90 7.24
N MET A 358 2.33 12.47 7.42
CA MET A 358 1.19 13.38 7.54
C MET A 358 1.22 14.14 8.86
N GLY A 359 1.59 13.48 9.96
CA GLY A 359 1.75 14.10 11.26
C GLY A 359 2.81 15.21 11.23
N HIS A 360 4.00 14.93 10.69
CA HIS A 360 5.05 15.95 10.56
C HIS A 360 4.67 17.09 9.62
N LYS A 361 3.97 16.84 8.51
CA LYS A 361 3.45 17.92 7.64
C LYS A 361 2.43 18.80 8.35
N LEU A 362 1.54 18.21 9.15
CA LEU A 362 0.60 18.97 9.97
C LEU A 362 1.34 19.79 11.03
N MET A 363 2.35 19.23 11.70
CA MET A 363 3.20 19.99 12.62
C MET A 363 3.88 21.18 11.91
N GLU A 364 4.43 20.99 10.71
CA GLU A 364 5.02 22.08 9.93
C GLU A 364 4.02 23.21 9.68
N GLN A 365 2.80 22.89 9.25
CA GLN A 365 1.74 23.87 9.04
C GLN A 365 1.30 24.54 10.35
N GLY A 366 1.17 23.77 11.43
CA GLY A 366 0.86 24.31 12.76
C GLY A 366 1.92 25.29 13.23
N ALA A 367 3.20 25.00 13.01
CA ALA A 367 4.31 25.89 13.30
C ALA A 367 4.30 27.16 12.47
N LEU A 368 4.03 27.05 11.17
CA LEU A 368 3.88 28.20 10.29
C LEU A 368 2.78 29.15 10.77
N LEU A 369 1.61 28.60 11.15
CA LEU A 369 0.49 29.38 11.66
C LEU A 369 0.81 30.10 13.00
N LYS A 370 1.60 29.46 13.88
CA LYS A 370 2.10 30.05 15.13
C LYS A 370 3.20 31.10 14.93
N GLY A 371 3.85 31.16 13.76
CA GLY A 371 5.09 31.92 13.57
C GLY A 371 6.32 31.30 14.25
N ASP A 372 6.30 29.99 14.47
CA ASP A 372 7.34 29.22 15.17
C ASP A 372 8.31 28.59 14.16
N GLU A 373 9.30 29.37 13.70
CA GLU A 373 10.20 28.93 12.63
C GLU A 373 11.11 27.76 13.05
N ALA A 374 11.49 27.68 14.33
CA ALA A 374 12.28 26.56 14.85
C ALA A 374 11.47 25.26 14.86
N GLY A 375 10.23 25.30 15.33
CA GLY A 375 9.31 24.17 15.27
C GLY A 375 9.01 23.74 13.84
N ARG A 376 8.88 24.69 12.92
CA ARG A 376 8.68 24.43 11.50
C ARG A 376 9.86 23.69 10.88
N ALA A 377 11.09 24.18 11.11
CA ALA A 377 12.30 23.55 10.59
C ALA A 377 12.48 22.12 11.15
N LEU A 378 12.19 21.90 12.44
CA LEU A 378 12.22 20.58 13.05
C LEU A 378 11.23 19.61 12.40
N ALA A 379 9.98 20.04 12.22
CA ALA A 379 8.93 19.23 11.61
C ALA A 379 9.23 18.93 10.13
N ALA A 380 9.71 19.92 9.37
CA ALA A 380 10.11 19.74 7.97
C ALA A 380 11.26 18.74 7.83
N ALA A 381 12.27 18.80 8.70
CA ALA A 381 13.38 17.84 8.71
C ALA A 381 12.90 16.41 9.02
N ALA A 382 11.93 16.25 9.92
CA ALA A 382 11.35 14.95 10.23
C ALA A 382 10.51 14.39 9.06
N ALA A 383 9.69 15.23 8.42
CA ALA A 383 8.95 14.85 7.21
C ALA A 383 9.88 14.43 6.07
N GLN A 384 11.01 15.13 5.91
CA GLN A 384 12.03 14.82 4.90
C GLN A 384 12.70 13.46 5.17
N ARG A 385 13.03 13.13 6.43
CA ARG A 385 13.54 11.80 6.80
C ARG A 385 12.56 10.68 6.45
N ASN A 386 11.27 10.86 6.73
CA ASN A 386 10.23 9.88 6.37
C ASN A 386 10.11 9.69 4.86
N LEU A 387 10.24 10.78 4.09
CA LEU A 387 10.27 10.72 2.63
C LEU A 387 11.49 9.94 2.13
N GLU A 388 12.67 10.18 2.70
CA GLU A 388 13.90 9.45 2.36
C GLU A 388 13.78 7.95 2.66
N ALA A 389 13.18 7.59 3.80
CA ALA A 389 12.89 6.20 4.16
C ALA A 389 11.92 5.53 3.19
N SER A 390 10.85 6.24 2.82
CA SER A 390 9.89 5.77 1.83
C SER A 390 10.54 5.57 0.46
N VAL A 391 11.39 6.51 0.02
CA VAL A 391 12.13 6.41 -1.24
C VAL A 391 13.15 5.27 -1.22
N ALA A 392 13.84 5.05 -0.09
CA ALA A 392 14.78 3.94 0.06
C ALA A 392 14.07 2.58 -0.06
N SER A 393 12.94 2.43 0.61
CA SER A 393 12.09 1.22 0.50
C SER A 393 11.57 1.01 -0.92
N PHE A 394 11.05 2.08 -1.55
CA PHE A 394 10.57 2.04 -2.93
C PHE A 394 11.70 1.60 -3.87
N ASN A 395 12.92 2.13 -3.71
CA ASN A 395 14.11 1.73 -4.48
C ASN A 395 14.51 0.26 -4.27
N PHE A 396 14.29 -0.29 -3.08
CA PHE A 396 14.63 -1.68 -2.75
C PHE A 396 13.66 -2.70 -3.35
N ARG A 397 12.40 -2.31 -3.61
CA ARG A 397 11.37 -3.14 -4.29
C ARG A 397 11.30 -4.56 -3.73
N VAL A 398 11.02 -4.70 -2.43
CA VAL A 398 11.04 -6.02 -1.77
C VAL A 398 10.16 -7.03 -2.49
N GLU A 399 9.03 -6.60 -3.03
CA GLU A 399 8.02 -7.43 -3.69
C GLU A 399 8.54 -8.13 -4.96
N LEU A 400 9.65 -7.65 -5.54
CA LEU A 400 10.27 -8.26 -6.71
C LEU A 400 11.08 -9.52 -6.39
N TRP A 401 11.33 -9.80 -5.11
CA TRP A 401 12.14 -10.94 -4.70
C TRP A 401 11.25 -12.15 -4.36
N PRO A 402 11.26 -13.23 -5.17
CA PRO A 402 10.47 -14.45 -4.94
C PRO A 402 11.11 -15.31 -3.84
N LEU A 403 11.19 -14.73 -2.64
CA LEU A 403 11.84 -15.28 -1.45
C LEU A 403 10.82 -15.35 -0.31
N PRO A 404 10.17 -16.50 -0.10
CA PRO A 404 9.14 -16.63 0.92
C PRO A 404 9.52 -16.37 2.36
N SER A 405 10.77 -16.61 2.71
CA SER A 405 11.24 -16.32 4.05
C SER A 405 11.44 -14.81 4.23
N LEU A 406 11.99 -14.13 3.22
CA LEU A 406 12.17 -12.67 3.23
C LEU A 406 10.84 -11.92 3.25
N GLN A 407 9.87 -12.27 2.39
CA GLN A 407 8.57 -11.58 2.37
C GLN A 407 7.83 -11.70 3.71
N ARG A 408 8.01 -12.82 4.42
CA ARG A 408 7.40 -13.02 5.74
C ARG A 408 7.98 -12.13 6.80
N GLU A 409 9.29 -12.14 6.94
CA GLU A 409 9.95 -11.24 7.89
C GLU A 409 9.68 -9.77 7.54
N TRP A 410 9.64 -9.44 6.25
CA TRP A 410 9.30 -8.08 5.81
C TRP A 410 7.87 -7.71 6.20
N LEU A 411 6.86 -8.53 5.85
CA LEU A 411 5.46 -8.25 6.18
C LEU A 411 5.24 -8.14 7.68
N GLU A 412 5.80 -9.07 8.47
CA GLU A 412 5.73 -9.05 9.94
C GLU A 412 6.30 -7.74 10.49
N ALA A 413 7.47 -7.31 10.01
CA ALA A 413 8.07 -6.05 10.42
C ALA A 413 7.27 -4.80 10.00
N ASN A 414 6.62 -4.80 8.81
CA ASN A 414 5.74 -3.69 8.40
C ASN A 414 4.49 -3.58 9.27
N LEU A 415 3.92 -4.73 9.65
CA LEU A 415 2.72 -4.78 10.47
C LEU A 415 2.99 -4.35 11.91
N ASP A 416 4.18 -4.63 12.43
CA ASP A 416 4.62 -4.18 13.74
C ASP A 416 4.91 -2.68 13.76
N ASP A 417 5.88 -2.23 12.95
CA ASP A 417 6.27 -0.82 12.81
C ASP A 417 6.90 -0.55 11.44
N GLU A 418 6.07 -0.17 10.47
CA GLU A 418 6.49 0.20 9.11
C GLU A 418 7.49 1.36 9.15
N GLY A 419 7.27 2.35 10.00
CA GLY A 419 8.15 3.51 10.13
C GLY A 419 9.56 3.09 10.53
N HIS A 420 9.67 2.34 11.62
CA HIS A 420 10.94 1.82 12.11
C HIS A 420 11.64 0.93 11.08
N LEU A 421 10.90 0.02 10.44
CA LEU A 421 11.44 -0.83 9.39
C LEU A 421 12.09 -0.02 8.28
N LEU A 422 11.38 0.98 7.73
CA LEU A 422 11.90 1.75 6.59
C LEU A 422 13.11 2.61 6.99
N GLU A 423 13.14 3.10 8.22
CA GLU A 423 14.30 3.83 8.75
C GLU A 423 15.58 2.97 8.71
N THR A 424 15.47 1.65 8.93
CA THR A 424 16.63 0.75 8.87
C THR A 424 17.33 0.72 7.51
N PHE A 425 16.67 1.17 6.44
CA PHE A 425 17.20 1.25 5.06
C PHE A 425 17.86 2.61 4.75
N VAL A 426 17.73 3.60 5.64
CA VAL A 426 18.34 4.94 5.51
C VAL A 426 19.51 5.12 6.46
N VAL A 427 19.43 4.54 7.66
CA VAL A 427 20.44 4.68 8.71
C VAL A 427 21.79 4.15 8.23
N ARG A 428 22.82 4.98 8.41
CA ARG A 428 24.22 4.74 8.01
C ARG A 428 25.01 3.98 9.06
#